data_AF-A0A2W5SSE3-F1
#
_entry.id   AF-A0A2W5SSE3-F1
#
_cell.length_a   1.000
_cell.length_b   1.000
_cell.length_c   1.000
_cell.angle_alpha   90.00
_cell.angle_beta   90.00
_cell.angle_gamma   90.00
#
_symmetry.space_group_name_H-M   'P 1'
#
loop_
_entity.id
_entity.type
_entity.pdbx_description
1 polymer ?
#
loop_
_entity_poly.entity_id
_entity_poly.type
_entity_poly.pdbx_seq_one_letter_code
_entity_poly.pdbx_strand_id
1 'polypeptide(L)'
;MVRSGLSTRSRPSALEEALARTMRGLASTRTRSLKPASAAPPDLKAARAHWASHCALCHGVGGAGDTDIGRNLYPPAPDMRAQTTQRQSDGELYAAINNGIRLTGMPAWGTPGDDDEETWGLVALIRTLPALDEDARAEIEQNLPKTPHQQAEDMEEDDFLRGGSQPPHHPEMHP
;
A
#
# COMPACT_ATOMS: atom_id res chain seq x y z
N MET A 1 -1.11 32.73 15.09
CA MET A 1 -0.11 31.88 14.42
C MET A 1 0.26 30.75 15.36
N VAL A 2 -0.16 29.52 15.06
CA VAL A 2 0.23 28.34 15.86
C VAL A 2 1.70 28.04 15.56
N ARG A 3 2.55 28.09 16.58
CA ARG A 3 4.00 27.84 16.46
C ARG A 3 4.24 26.39 16.02
N SER A 4 5.11 26.25 15.02
CA SER A 4 5.58 24.99 14.45
C SER A 4 6.50 24.26 15.43
N GLY A 5 5.95 23.34 16.21
CA GLY A 5 6.71 22.31 16.94
C GLY A 5 6.82 21.02 16.12
N LEU A 6 6.69 19.87 16.79
CA LEU A 6 6.58 18.52 16.21
C LEU A 6 5.21 18.30 15.50
N SER A 7 4.81 19.23 14.64
CA SER A 7 3.57 19.11 13.87
C SER A 7 3.79 18.23 12.65
N THR A 8 2.87 17.30 12.39
CA THR A 8 2.82 16.50 11.16
C THR A 8 2.56 17.32 9.90
N ARG A 9 2.20 18.61 10.06
CA ARG A 9 2.06 19.56 8.93
C ARG A 9 3.41 20.13 8.47
N SER A 10 4.44 20.06 9.31
CA SER A 10 5.79 20.54 8.99
C SER A 10 6.60 19.42 8.35
N ARG A 11 7.46 19.74 7.39
CA ARG A 11 8.37 18.73 6.83
C ARG A 11 9.35 18.23 7.90
N PRO A 12 9.70 16.92 7.88
CA PRO A 12 10.85 16.37 8.58
C PRO A 12 12.07 17.31 8.59
N SER A 13 12.74 17.41 9.73
CA SER A 13 14.12 17.90 9.74
C SER A 13 15.06 16.83 9.17
N ALA A 14 16.22 17.25 8.65
CA ALA A 14 17.21 16.33 8.09
C ALA A 14 17.70 15.28 9.10
N LEU A 15 17.73 15.61 10.40
CA LEU A 15 18.12 14.70 11.46
C LEU A 15 17.11 13.56 11.62
N GLU A 16 15.82 13.90 11.63
CA GLU A 16 14.76 12.93 11.79
C GLU A 16 14.64 12.03 10.54
N GLU A 17 14.81 12.58 9.33
CA GLU A 17 14.93 11.77 8.11
C GLU A 17 16.13 10.83 8.13
N ALA A 18 17.27 11.28 8.65
CA ALA A 18 18.46 10.46 8.77
C ALA A 18 18.24 9.31 9.77
N LEU A 19 17.58 9.58 10.90
CA LEU A 19 17.23 8.56 11.88
C LEU A 19 16.27 7.53 11.29
N ALA A 20 15.19 7.96 10.63
CA ALA A 20 14.23 7.08 9.98
C ALA A 20 14.89 6.20 8.89
N ARG A 21 15.77 6.77 8.07
CA ARG A 21 16.55 6.02 7.07
C ARG A 21 17.50 5.01 7.71
N THR A 22 18.14 5.38 8.81
CA THR A 22 19.07 4.49 9.53
C THR A 22 18.32 3.31 10.13
N MET A 23 17.17 3.53 10.78
CA MET A 23 16.36 2.46 11.35
C MET A 23 15.83 1.50 10.27
N ARG A 24 15.40 2.03 9.12
CA ARG A 24 15.06 1.21 7.95
C ARG A 24 16.24 0.35 7.50
N GLY A 25 17.43 0.94 7.37
CA GLY A 25 18.64 0.20 6.96
C GLY A 25 19.05 -0.90 7.94
N LEU A 26 18.90 -0.67 9.25
CA LEU A 26 19.18 -1.69 10.27
C LEU A 26 18.25 -2.91 10.16
N ALA A 27 16.99 -2.70 9.78
CA ALA A 27 16.06 -3.79 9.50
C ALA A 27 16.45 -4.61 8.24
N SER A 28 17.23 -4.03 7.32
CA SER A 28 17.55 -4.60 6.00
C SER A 28 18.86 -5.39 5.92
N THR A 29 19.86 -5.09 6.76
CA THR A 29 21.23 -5.66 6.56
C THR A 29 21.34 -7.17 6.72
N ARG A 30 20.55 -7.81 7.59
CA ARG A 30 20.54 -9.28 7.74
C ARG A 30 19.62 -9.99 6.76
N THR A 31 18.74 -9.27 6.10
CA THR A 31 17.67 -9.84 5.28
C THR A 31 17.96 -9.77 3.79
N ARG A 32 19.04 -9.07 3.39
CA ARG A 32 19.44 -8.93 1.99
C ARG A 32 19.56 -10.26 1.23
N SER A 33 20.01 -11.32 1.91
CA SER A 33 20.23 -12.65 1.33
C SER A 33 19.02 -13.58 1.40
N LEU A 34 17.88 -13.13 1.96
CA LEU A 34 16.66 -13.93 1.99
C LEU A 34 16.16 -14.18 0.57
N LYS A 35 15.62 -15.39 0.39
CA LYS A 35 15.02 -15.87 -0.85
C LYS A 35 13.83 -16.77 -0.47
N PRO A 36 12.80 -16.85 -1.32
CA PRO A 36 11.71 -17.81 -1.11
C PRO A 36 12.27 -19.23 -1.07
N ALA A 37 11.75 -20.05 -0.16
CA ALA A 37 12.09 -21.47 -0.11
C ALA A 37 11.44 -22.25 -1.26
N SER A 38 10.25 -21.79 -1.69
CA SER A 38 9.55 -22.33 -2.85
C SER A 38 10.16 -21.84 -4.17
N ALA A 39 10.28 -22.76 -5.13
CA ALA A 39 10.65 -22.43 -6.51
C ALA A 39 9.44 -22.16 -7.40
N ALA A 40 8.22 -22.28 -6.86
CA ALA A 40 7.00 -22.00 -7.60
C ALA A 40 6.93 -20.51 -7.99
N PRO A 41 6.36 -20.18 -9.15
CA PRO A 41 6.14 -18.79 -9.51
C PRO A 41 5.14 -18.15 -8.53
N PRO A 42 5.36 -16.89 -8.13
CA PRO A 42 4.45 -16.19 -7.23
C PRO A 42 3.07 -15.97 -7.88
N ASP A 43 2.01 -16.10 -7.08
CA ASP A 43 0.64 -15.78 -7.51
C ASP A 43 0.42 -14.26 -7.53
N LEU A 44 0.63 -13.65 -8.69
CA LEU A 44 0.43 -12.21 -8.87
C LEU A 44 -1.03 -11.78 -8.73
N LYS A 45 -2.00 -12.67 -8.95
CA LYS A 45 -3.43 -12.32 -8.78
C LYS A 45 -3.75 -12.16 -7.30
N ALA A 46 -3.32 -13.12 -6.46
CA ALA A 46 -3.42 -13.01 -5.02
C ALA A 46 -2.67 -11.77 -4.50
N ALA A 47 -1.45 -11.52 -5.02
CA ALA A 47 -0.67 -10.35 -4.64
C ALA A 47 -1.37 -9.03 -4.99
N ARG A 48 -2.02 -8.91 -6.15
CA ARG A 48 -2.79 -7.71 -6.54
C ARG A 48 -3.99 -7.47 -5.63
N ALA A 49 -4.71 -8.53 -5.25
CA ALA A 49 -5.83 -8.42 -4.32
C ALA A 49 -5.35 -7.97 -2.92
N HIS A 50 -4.26 -8.55 -2.43
CA HIS A 50 -3.65 -8.13 -1.16
C HIS A 50 -3.15 -6.68 -1.24
N TRP A 51 -2.48 -6.31 -2.33
CA TRP A 51 -2.02 -4.94 -2.57
C TRP A 51 -3.17 -3.94 -2.53
N ALA A 52 -4.28 -4.23 -3.22
CA ALA A 52 -5.46 -3.38 -3.24
C ALA A 52 -6.06 -3.19 -1.83
N SER A 53 -6.17 -4.27 -1.08
CA SER A 53 -6.82 -4.26 0.25
C SER A 53 -5.96 -3.60 1.34
N HIS A 54 -4.64 -3.74 1.27
CA HIS A 54 -3.76 -3.42 2.41
C HIS A 54 -2.67 -2.40 2.10
N CYS A 55 -2.21 -2.30 0.85
CA CYS A 55 -1.02 -1.52 0.48
C CYS A 55 -1.37 -0.24 -0.28
N ALA A 56 -2.34 -0.31 -1.18
CA ALA A 56 -2.71 0.76 -2.11
C ALA A 56 -3.25 2.01 -1.40
N LEU A 57 -3.78 1.88 -0.18
CA LEU A 57 -4.22 3.02 0.63
C LEU A 57 -3.08 4.03 0.89
N CYS A 58 -1.87 3.53 1.14
CA CYS A 58 -0.69 4.36 1.42
C CYS A 58 0.23 4.49 0.21
N HIS A 59 0.39 3.42 -0.57
CA HIS A 59 1.32 3.39 -1.70
C HIS A 59 0.66 3.74 -3.05
N GLY A 60 -0.67 3.83 -3.11
CA GLY A 60 -1.43 4.02 -4.34
C GLY A 60 -1.54 2.74 -5.16
N VAL A 61 -2.55 2.69 -6.03
CA VAL A 61 -2.80 1.55 -6.95
C VAL A 61 -1.53 1.23 -7.76
N GLY A 62 -0.95 2.25 -8.40
CA GLY A 62 0.28 2.11 -9.20
C GLY A 62 1.58 2.21 -8.40
N GLY A 63 1.54 2.28 -7.08
CA GLY A 63 2.75 2.31 -6.23
C GLY A 63 3.48 3.65 -6.16
N ALA A 64 2.88 4.76 -6.59
CA ALA A 64 3.53 6.08 -6.59
C ALA A 64 3.77 6.68 -5.18
N GLY A 65 3.03 6.24 -4.17
CA GLY A 65 3.10 6.78 -2.79
C GLY A 65 2.50 8.18 -2.64
N ASP A 66 1.73 8.65 -3.63
CA ASP A 66 1.18 10.01 -3.71
C ASP A 66 -0.24 10.14 -3.15
N THR A 67 -0.74 9.12 -2.44
CA THR A 67 -2.04 9.19 -1.77
C THR A 67 -2.03 10.22 -0.63
N ASP A 68 -3.21 10.71 -0.23
CA ASP A 68 -3.30 11.64 0.89
C ASP A 68 -2.76 11.04 2.19
N ILE A 69 -2.97 9.74 2.42
CA ILE A 69 -2.38 9.07 3.58
C ILE A 69 -0.87 8.92 3.39
N GLY A 70 -0.42 8.40 2.25
CA GLY A 70 0.99 8.13 1.96
C GLY A 70 1.89 9.35 2.10
N ARG A 71 1.45 10.51 1.58
CA ARG A 71 2.19 11.78 1.66
C ARG A 71 2.27 12.36 3.06
N ASN A 72 1.32 12.04 3.94
CA ASN A 72 1.23 12.56 5.30
C ASN A 72 1.78 11.58 6.36
N LEU A 73 2.21 10.38 5.97
CA LEU A 73 2.96 9.47 6.83
C LEU A 73 4.36 10.00 7.14
N TYR A 74 4.94 9.50 8.22
CA TYR A 74 6.29 9.85 8.64
C TYR A 74 7.16 8.60 8.85
N PRO A 75 8.20 8.38 8.02
CA PRO A 75 8.46 9.07 6.75
C PRO A 75 7.32 8.82 5.74
N PRO A 76 7.18 9.66 4.70
CA PRO A 76 6.19 9.44 3.64
C PRO A 76 6.33 8.06 3.00
N ALA A 77 5.22 7.52 2.52
CA ALA A 77 5.22 6.27 1.76
C ALA A 77 6.15 6.41 0.54
N PRO A 78 7.18 5.55 0.40
CA PRO A 78 8.07 5.62 -0.75
C PRO A 78 7.34 5.29 -2.06
N ASP A 79 7.78 5.93 -3.15
CA ASP A 79 7.43 5.49 -4.51
C ASP A 79 8.06 4.12 -4.76
N MET A 80 7.22 3.11 -4.95
CA MET A 80 7.65 1.74 -5.19
C MET A 80 8.26 1.53 -6.57
N ARG A 81 7.99 2.43 -7.52
CA ARG A 81 8.54 2.40 -8.87
C ARG A 81 9.92 3.05 -8.92
N ALA A 82 10.22 3.92 -7.96
CA ALA A 82 11.46 4.67 -7.93
C ALA A 82 12.68 3.73 -7.88
N GLN A 83 13.74 4.16 -8.54
CA GLN A 83 14.99 3.39 -8.64
C GLN A 83 15.60 3.07 -7.27
N THR A 84 15.39 3.92 -6.27
CA THR A 84 15.82 3.68 -4.89
C THR A 84 15.13 2.46 -4.28
N THR A 85 13.82 2.31 -4.49
CA THR A 85 13.07 1.13 -4.06
C THR A 85 13.47 -0.08 -4.88
N GLN A 86 13.51 0.05 -6.20
CA GLN A 86 13.81 -1.05 -7.11
C GLN A 86 15.25 -1.58 -7.01
N ARG A 87 16.18 -0.83 -6.40
CA ARG A 87 17.53 -1.32 -6.11
C ARG A 87 17.65 -2.10 -4.80
N GLN A 88 16.65 -2.08 -3.93
CA GLN A 88 16.63 -2.95 -2.75
C GLN A 88 16.62 -4.40 -3.20
N SER A 89 17.19 -5.31 -2.41
CA SER A 89 17.06 -6.75 -2.71
C SER A 89 15.65 -7.25 -2.39
N ASP A 90 15.26 -8.38 -2.97
CA ASP A 90 13.97 -9.00 -2.70
C ASP A 90 13.81 -9.33 -1.21
N GLY A 91 14.88 -9.78 -0.55
CA GLY A 91 14.89 -10.03 0.88
C GLY A 91 14.74 -8.77 1.75
N GLU A 92 15.23 -7.61 1.29
CA GLU A 92 15.01 -6.32 1.97
C GLU A 92 13.53 -5.89 1.86
N LEU A 93 12.91 -6.07 0.69
CA LEU A 93 11.48 -5.80 0.47
C LEU A 93 10.61 -6.77 1.29
N TYR A 94 10.93 -8.07 1.23
CA TYR A 94 10.25 -9.11 2.01
C TYR A 94 10.25 -8.76 3.50
N ALA A 95 11.42 -8.43 4.06
CA ALA A 95 11.53 -8.11 5.47
C ALA A 95 10.73 -6.87 5.88
N ALA A 96 10.64 -5.87 5.01
CA ALA A 96 9.85 -4.67 5.26
C ALA A 96 8.34 -4.94 5.26
N ILE A 97 7.87 -5.85 4.40
CA ILE A 97 6.45 -6.26 4.35
C ILE A 97 6.12 -7.20 5.51
N ASN A 98 6.93 -8.26 5.68
CA ASN A 98 6.71 -9.31 6.67
C ASN A 98 6.71 -8.75 8.09
N ASN A 99 7.68 -7.88 8.41
CA ASN A 99 7.90 -7.39 9.77
C ASN A 99 7.37 -5.97 10.02
N GLY A 100 6.94 -5.27 8.97
CA GLY A 100 6.68 -3.84 9.03
C GLY A 100 7.94 -3.04 9.32
N ILE A 101 7.77 -1.73 9.54
CA ILE A 101 8.88 -0.83 9.90
C ILE A 101 8.50 -0.04 11.14
N ARG A 102 9.17 -0.35 12.26
CA ARG A 102 8.98 0.35 13.54
C ARG A 102 9.14 1.86 13.38
N LEU A 103 8.31 2.61 14.11
CA LEU A 103 8.29 4.09 14.11
C LEU A 103 7.94 4.69 12.74
N THR A 104 7.15 3.97 11.94
CA THR A 104 6.57 4.44 10.69
C THR A 104 5.10 4.02 10.62
N GLY A 105 4.38 4.46 9.58
CA GLY A 105 3.02 3.97 9.29
C GLY A 105 2.96 2.59 8.61
N MET A 106 4.10 1.90 8.39
CA MET A 106 4.14 0.60 7.73
C MET A 106 3.92 -0.56 8.72
N PRO A 107 2.75 -1.23 8.72
CA PRO A 107 2.49 -2.38 9.57
C PRO A 107 3.20 -3.65 9.08
N ALA A 108 3.21 -4.67 9.93
CA ALA A 108 3.65 -6.01 9.58
C ALA A 108 2.48 -6.80 8.97
N TRP A 109 2.73 -7.52 7.88
CA TRP A 109 1.71 -8.36 7.23
C TRP A 109 2.00 -9.86 7.33
N GLY A 110 3.24 -10.24 7.66
CA GLY A 110 3.61 -11.64 7.79
C GLY A 110 3.63 -12.12 9.24
N THR A 111 3.77 -13.43 9.40
CA THR A 111 3.92 -14.08 10.70
C THR A 111 5.40 -14.19 11.10
N PRO A 112 5.78 -13.90 12.36
CA PRO A 112 7.17 -14.01 12.78
C PRO A 112 7.74 -15.42 12.61
N GLY A 113 8.80 -15.56 11.80
CA GLY A 113 9.51 -16.83 11.62
C GLY A 113 9.06 -17.66 10.42
N ASP A 114 8.04 -17.23 9.69
CA ASP A 114 7.50 -17.94 8.53
C ASP A 114 8.12 -17.45 7.21
N ASP A 115 8.23 -18.37 6.25
CA ASP A 115 8.49 -18.07 4.83
C ASP A 115 7.15 -17.89 4.13
N ASP A 116 6.67 -16.65 4.08
CA ASP A 116 5.32 -16.30 3.67
C ASP A 116 5.25 -16.12 2.14
N GLU A 117 4.56 -17.05 1.49
CA GLU A 117 4.34 -17.04 0.04
C GLU A 117 3.54 -15.80 -0.42
N GLU A 118 2.61 -15.29 0.39
CA GLU A 118 1.86 -14.07 0.07
C GLU A 118 2.78 -12.85 0.07
N THR A 119 3.67 -12.76 1.06
CA THR A 119 4.69 -11.70 1.13
C THR A 119 5.63 -11.76 -0.07
N TRP A 120 6.08 -12.95 -0.49
CA TRP A 120 6.87 -13.09 -1.72
C TRP A 120 6.09 -12.71 -2.98
N GLY A 121 4.79 -13.01 -3.02
CA GLY A 121 3.88 -12.52 -4.06
C GLY A 121 3.86 -11.00 -4.15
N LEU A 122 3.80 -10.30 -3.02
CA LEU A 122 3.86 -8.83 -2.96
C LEU A 122 5.22 -8.29 -3.42
N VAL A 123 6.32 -8.95 -3.06
CA VAL A 123 7.66 -8.58 -3.57
C VAL A 123 7.69 -8.68 -5.09
N ALA A 124 7.18 -9.78 -5.64
CA ALA A 124 7.10 -9.98 -7.09
C ALA A 124 6.23 -8.91 -7.76
N LEU A 125 5.07 -8.57 -7.19
CA LEU A 125 4.21 -7.51 -7.69
C LEU A 125 4.95 -6.16 -7.69
N ILE A 126 5.67 -5.81 -6.61
CA ILE A 126 6.45 -4.55 -6.52
C ILE A 126 7.46 -4.43 -7.66
N ARG A 127 8.07 -5.54 -8.10
CA ARG A 127 8.98 -5.54 -9.26
C ARG A 127 8.31 -5.20 -10.58
N THR A 128 7.01 -5.44 -10.70
CA THR A 128 6.25 -5.13 -11.91
C THR A 128 5.76 -3.68 -11.96
N LEU A 129 5.63 -3.01 -10.81
CA LEU A 129 5.03 -1.67 -10.71
C LEU A 129 5.63 -0.59 -11.64
N PRO A 130 6.95 -0.54 -11.92
CA PRO A 130 7.50 0.43 -12.88
C PRO A 130 6.91 0.32 -14.30
N ALA A 131 6.39 -0.85 -14.66
CA ALA A 131 5.82 -1.17 -15.97
C ALA A 131 4.43 -1.81 -15.84
N LEU A 132 3.67 -1.42 -14.80
CA LEU A 132 2.31 -1.91 -14.58
C LEU A 132 1.43 -1.51 -15.78
N ASP A 133 0.85 -2.49 -16.45
CA ASP A 133 -0.11 -2.25 -17.54
C ASP A 133 -1.50 -1.89 -17.00
N GLU A 134 -2.36 -1.41 -17.90
CA GLU A 134 -3.70 -0.96 -17.54
C GLU A 134 -4.61 -2.10 -17.08
N ASP A 135 -4.42 -3.33 -17.59
CA ASP A 135 -5.22 -4.49 -17.19
C ASP A 135 -4.89 -4.89 -15.75
N ALA A 136 -3.61 -5.01 -15.40
CA ALA A 136 -3.16 -5.30 -14.04
C ALA A 136 -3.53 -4.16 -13.07
N ARG A 137 -3.51 -2.91 -13.54
CA ARG A 137 -3.98 -1.78 -12.76
C ARG A 137 -5.47 -1.86 -12.48
N ALA A 138 -6.28 -2.15 -13.50
CA ALA A 138 -7.72 -2.31 -13.37
C ALA A 138 -8.07 -3.47 -12.41
N GLU A 139 -7.32 -4.57 -12.45
CA GLU A 139 -7.47 -5.66 -11.47
C GLU A 139 -7.23 -5.18 -10.03
N ILE A 140 -6.22 -4.34 -9.78
CA ILE A 140 -5.98 -3.78 -8.45
C ILE A 140 -7.14 -2.84 -8.05
N GLU A 141 -7.59 -1.97 -8.96
CA GLU A 141 -8.67 -1.01 -8.70
C GLU A 141 -9.99 -1.72 -8.34
N GLN A 142 -10.32 -2.80 -9.03
CA GLN A 142 -11.51 -3.62 -8.75
C GLN A 142 -11.49 -4.26 -7.36
N ASN A 143 -10.30 -4.51 -6.82
CA ASN A 143 -10.13 -5.12 -5.50
C ASN A 143 -9.94 -4.08 -4.37
N LEU A 144 -10.10 -2.78 -4.66
CA LEU A 144 -10.03 -1.75 -3.62
C LEU A 144 -11.19 -1.91 -2.63
N PRO A 145 -10.96 -1.73 -1.32
CA PRO A 145 -12.02 -1.81 -0.33
C PRO A 145 -13.02 -0.66 -0.55
N LYS A 146 -14.29 -1.03 -0.72
CA LYS A 146 -15.39 -0.07 -0.87
C LYS A 146 -15.80 0.49 0.49
N THR A 147 -16.10 1.79 0.54
CA THR A 147 -16.69 2.40 1.73
C THR A 147 -18.15 1.93 1.93
N PRO A 148 -18.70 2.00 3.15
CA PRO A 148 -20.11 1.64 3.38
C PRO A 148 -21.08 2.43 2.49
N HIS A 149 -20.77 3.68 2.16
CA HIS A 149 -21.57 4.49 1.26
C HIS A 149 -21.55 3.94 -0.16
N GLN A 150 -20.37 3.64 -0.70
CA GLN A 150 -20.23 3.05 -2.04
C GLN A 150 -20.91 1.68 -2.13
N GLN A 151 -20.82 0.88 -1.06
CA GLN A 151 -21.53 -0.40 -0.99
C GLN A 151 -23.06 -0.20 -1.01
N ALA A 152 -23.57 0.83 -0.33
CA ALA A 152 -24.99 1.16 -0.37
C ALA A 152 -25.44 1.65 -1.75
N GLU A 153 -24.65 2.50 -2.41
CA GLU A 153 -24.90 2.96 -3.79
C GLU A 153 -24.94 1.77 -4.77
N ASP A 154 -23.97 0.85 -4.69
CA ASP A 154 -23.95 -0.35 -5.53
C ASP A 154 -25.20 -1.22 -5.30
N MET A 155 -25.63 -1.36 -4.05
CA MET A 155 -26.84 -2.12 -3.70
C MET A 155 -28.11 -1.47 -4.24
N GLU A 156 -28.19 -0.13 -4.21
CA GLU A 156 -29.30 0.63 -4.79
C GLU A 156 -29.31 0.54 -6.33
N GLU A 157 -28.14 0.61 -6.97
CA GLU A 157 -28.01 0.40 -8.42
C GLU A 157 -28.43 -1.02 -8.82
N ASP A 158 -27.96 -2.04 -8.09
CA ASP A 158 -28.36 -3.43 -8.30
C ASP A 158 -29.87 -3.65 -8.14
N ASP A 159 -30.50 -3.01 -7.14
CA ASP A 159 -31.96 -3.07 -6.93
C ASP A 159 -32.71 -2.41 -8.10
N PHE A 160 -32.25 -1.23 -8.53
CA PHE A 160 -32.81 -0.54 -9.69
C PHE A 160 -32.70 -1.36 -10.99
N LEU A 161 -31.53 -1.93 -11.28
CA LEU A 161 -31.30 -2.75 -12.47
C LEU A 161 -32.13 -4.03 -12.49
N ARG A 162 -32.49 -4.56 -11.31
CA ARG A 162 -33.40 -5.70 -11.16
C ARG A 162 -34.89 -5.34 -11.21
N GLY A 163 -35.22 -4.07 -11.40
CA GLY A 163 -36.60 -3.58 -11.52
C GLY A 163 -37.26 -3.17 -10.20
N GLY A 164 -36.46 -2.86 -9.17
CA GLY A 164 -36.91 -2.24 -7.92
C GLY A 164 -37.53 -0.85 -8.12
N SER A 165 -38.31 -0.39 -7.15
CA SER A 165 -39.02 0.91 -7.22
C SER A 165 -38.06 2.07 -6.94
N GLN A 166 -38.21 3.17 -7.69
CA GLN A 166 -37.39 4.40 -7.71
C GLN A 166 -36.92 4.90 -6.31
N PRO A 167 -35.66 5.38 -6.16
CA PRO A 167 -35.11 5.78 -4.87
C PRO A 167 -35.78 7.05 -4.29
N PRO A 168 -35.78 7.24 -2.96
CA PRO A 168 -36.31 8.44 -2.34
C PRO A 168 -35.49 9.69 -2.72
N HIS A 169 -36.18 10.81 -2.94
CA HIS A 169 -35.56 12.12 -3.19
C HIS A 169 -34.58 12.50 -2.06
N HIS A 170 -33.29 12.60 -2.38
CA HIS A 170 -32.35 13.30 -1.51
C HIS A 170 -32.62 14.82 -1.57
N PRO A 171 -32.82 15.52 -0.45
CA PRO A 171 -32.89 16.97 -0.46
C PRO A 171 -31.50 17.54 -0.80
N GLU A 172 -31.45 18.39 -1.82
CA GLU A 172 -30.27 19.14 -2.21
C GLU A 172 -29.70 19.91 -1.01
N MET A 173 -28.53 19.50 -0.52
CA MET A 173 -27.70 20.33 0.36
C MET A 173 -26.84 21.23 -0.52
N HIS A 174 -27.44 22.35 -0.94
CA HIS A 174 -26.72 23.50 -1.50
C HIS A 174 -25.96 24.27 -0.39
N PRO A 175 -24.88 25.00 -0.75
CA PRO A 175 -23.67 25.18 0.07
C PRO A 175 -23.81 25.97 1.38
#